data_AF-A0A976GWN7-F1
#
_entry.id   AF-A0A976GWN7-F1
#
_cell.length_a   1.000
_cell.length_b   1.000
_cell.length_c   1.000
_cell.angle_alpha   90.00
_cell.angle_beta   90.00
_cell.angle_gamma   90.00
#
_symmetry.space_group_name_H-M   'P 1'
#
loop_
_entity.id
_entity.type
_entity.pdbx_description
1 polymer ?
#
loop_
_entity_poly.entity_id
_entity_poly.type
_entity_poly.pdbx_seq_one_letter_code
_entity_poly.pdbx_strand_id
1 'polypeptide(L)'
;MIEEDLQEKEKSPLRLLREKAGLTRPQVKEKIGISERRQADWELGKALPNAENILAMANLYQVSLKTMFELLGLDVTKIPDDLPSRDRGRSDN
;
A
#
# COMPACT_ATOMS: atom_id res chain seq x y z
N MET A 1 20.26 -22.31 -10.52
CA MET A 1 19.52 -22.09 -9.27
C MET A 1 19.81 -20.66 -8.87
N ILE A 2 18.80 -19.81 -8.91
CA ILE A 2 18.92 -18.41 -8.53
C ILE A 2 19.06 -18.40 -7.01
N GLU A 3 20.19 -17.88 -6.54
CA GLU A 3 20.47 -17.68 -5.12
C GLU A 3 19.42 -16.70 -4.56
N GLU A 4 18.42 -17.25 -3.87
CA GLU A 4 17.54 -16.48 -3.00
C GLU A 4 18.36 -16.07 -1.79
N ASP A 5 18.98 -14.90 -1.88
CA ASP A 5 19.66 -14.25 -0.76
C ASP A 5 18.60 -13.88 0.29
N LEU A 6 18.44 -14.78 1.26
CA LEU A 6 17.63 -14.65 2.47
C LEU A 6 18.24 -13.60 3.39
N GLN A 7 18.11 -12.32 3.03
CA GLN A 7 18.23 -11.26 4.02
C GLN A 7 16.90 -11.14 4.77
N GLU A 8 16.78 -11.89 5.87
CA GLU A 8 15.82 -11.65 6.97
C GLU A 8 16.13 -10.32 7.67
N LYS A 9 16.03 -9.20 6.95
CA LYS A 9 15.65 -7.93 7.55
C LYS A 9 14.13 -7.95 7.62
N GLU A 10 13.56 -7.62 8.78
CA GLU A 10 12.10 -7.51 8.95
C GLU A 10 11.49 -6.81 7.74
N LYS A 11 10.70 -7.57 6.97
CA LYS A 11 10.11 -7.05 5.74
C LYS A 11 9.15 -5.93 6.15
N SER A 12 9.34 -4.74 5.58
CA SER A 12 8.43 -3.64 5.88
C SER A 12 7.00 -3.98 5.48
N PRO A 13 6.00 -3.39 6.16
CA PRO A 13 4.60 -3.65 5.83
C PRO A 13 4.25 -3.38 4.36
N LEU A 14 4.86 -2.35 3.75
CA LEU A 14 4.69 -2.04 2.33
C LEU A 14 5.26 -3.14 1.41
N ARG A 15 6.42 -3.71 1.77
CA ARG A 15 7.01 -4.83 1.02
C ARG A 15 6.11 -6.06 1.10
N LEU A 16 5.55 -6.34 2.28
CA LEU A 16 4.61 -7.43 2.49
C LEU A 16 3.33 -7.27 1.66
N LEU A 17 2.77 -6.06 1.58
CA LEU A 17 1.60 -5.79 0.72
C LEU A 17 1.92 -6.06 -0.76
N ARG A 18 3.08 -5.58 -1.24
CA ARG A 18 3.51 -5.83 -2.62
C ARG A 18 3.66 -7.33 -2.91
N GLU A 19 4.33 -8.07 -2.02
CA GLU A 19 4.55 -9.50 -2.17
C GLU A 19 3.22 -10.28 -2.11
N LYS A 20 2.30 -9.91 -1.22
CA LYS A 20 0.94 -10.48 -1.16
C LYS A 20 0.13 -10.24 -2.44
N ALA A 21 0.33 -9.09 -3.09
CA ALA A 21 -0.27 -8.80 -4.39
C ALA A 21 0.43 -9.52 -5.55
N GLY A 22 1.52 -10.27 -5.30
CA GLY A 22 2.29 -10.96 -6.34
C GLY A 22 3.04 -10.02 -7.27
N LEU A 23 3.33 -8.79 -6.83
CA LEU A 23 3.91 -7.75 -7.69
C LEU A 23 5.41 -7.58 -7.48
N THR A 24 6.14 -7.34 -8.56
CA THR A 24 7.51 -6.83 -8.54
C THR A 24 7.52 -5.30 -8.49
N ARG A 25 8.64 -4.69 -8.11
CA ARG A 25 8.75 -3.22 -8.11
C ARG A 25 8.54 -2.60 -9.50
N PRO A 26 9.09 -3.15 -10.60
CA PRO A 26 8.75 -2.70 -11.95
C PRO A 26 7.25 -2.75 -12.24
N GLN A 27 6.55 -3.81 -11.82
CA GLN A 27 5.10 -3.91 -12.03
C GLN A 27 4.31 -2.86 -11.24
N VAL A 28 4.77 -2.49 -10.03
CA VAL A 28 4.15 -1.39 -9.27
C VAL A 28 4.39 -0.07 -9.97
N LYS A 29 5.60 0.18 -10.50
CA LYS A 29 5.89 1.35 -11.33
C LYS A 29 4.91 1.47 -12.50
N GLU A 30 4.68 0.39 -13.25
CA GLU A 30 3.76 0.41 -14.39
C GLU A 30 2.30 0.65 -13.97
N LYS A 31 1.91 0.23 -12.75
CA LYS A 31 0.53 0.36 -12.26
C LYS A 31 0.21 1.74 -11.65
N ILE A 32 1.16 2.36 -10.94
CA ILE A 32 0.91 3.62 -10.22
C ILE A 32 1.87 4.77 -10.59
N GLY A 33 2.76 4.58 -11.56
CA GLY A 33 3.60 5.65 -12.11
C GLY A 33 4.75 6.12 -11.22
N ILE A 34 5.14 5.32 -10.22
CA ILE A 34 6.25 5.66 -9.31
C ILE A 34 7.55 5.01 -9.75
N SER A 35 8.71 5.62 -9.44
CA SER A 35 9.98 4.95 -9.71
C SER A 35 10.23 3.81 -8.72
N GLU A 36 10.86 2.73 -9.18
CA GLU A 36 11.27 1.60 -8.32
C GLU A 36 12.15 2.06 -7.14
N ARG A 37 12.96 3.10 -7.36
CA ARG A 37 13.77 3.73 -6.32
C ARG A 37 12.91 4.37 -5.23
N ARG A 38 11.85 5.11 -5.59
CA ARG A 38 10.91 5.69 -4.61
C ARG A 38 10.24 4.59 -3.80
N GLN A 39 9.78 3.55 -4.47
CA GLN A 39 9.20 2.38 -3.80
C GLN A 39 10.18 1.73 -2.83
N ALA A 40 11.43 1.53 -3.23
CA ALA A 40 12.46 0.96 -2.37
C ALA A 40 12.75 1.85 -1.15
N ASP A 41 12.81 3.17 -1.32
CA ASP A 41 13.03 4.09 -0.21
C ASP A 41 11.86 4.05 0.80
N TRP A 42 10.60 3.89 0.36
CA TRP A 42 9.45 3.69 1.25
C TRP A 42 9.48 2.33 1.94
N GLU A 43 9.79 1.26 1.20
CA GLU A 43 9.93 -0.10 1.77
C GLU A 43 11.09 -0.19 2.77
N LEU A 44 12.05 0.72 2.73
CA LEU A 44 13.18 0.81 3.67
C LEU A 44 12.94 1.83 4.80
N GLY A 45 11.79 2.52 4.81
CA GLY A 45 11.50 3.59 5.78
C GLY A 45 12.38 4.83 5.64
N LYS A 46 13.09 5.00 4.51
CA LYS A 46 13.96 6.16 4.24
C LYS A 46 13.17 7.42 3.86
N ALA A 47 11.94 7.24 3.38
CA ALA A 47 11.04 8.32 3.00
C ALA A 47 9.59 7.89 3.22
N LEU A 48 8.71 8.86 3.36
CA LEU A 48 7.26 8.64 3.39
C LEU A 48 6.63 8.95 2.02
N PRO A 49 5.63 8.17 1.59
CA PRO A 49 4.83 8.50 0.41
C PRO A 49 3.96 9.74 0.69
N ASN A 50 3.67 10.53 -0.35
CA ASN A 50 2.68 11.61 -0.26
C ASN A 50 1.24 11.05 -0.35
N ALA A 51 0.24 11.91 -0.13
CA ALA A 51 -1.16 11.52 -0.14
C ALA A 51 -1.61 10.84 -1.45
N GLU A 52 -1.18 11.35 -2.61
CA GLU A 52 -1.50 10.77 -3.92
C GLU A 52 -0.96 9.34 -4.07
N ASN A 53 0.28 9.11 -3.63
CA ASN A 53 0.88 7.78 -3.66
C ASN A 53 0.23 6.83 -2.66
N ILE A 54 -0.17 7.33 -1.49
CA ILE A 54 -0.92 6.55 -0.49
C ILE A 54 -2.26 6.11 -1.08
N LEU A 55 -2.99 7.01 -1.73
CA LEU A 55 -4.24 6.70 -2.42
C LEU A 55 -4.04 5.69 -3.55
N ALA A 56 -3.00 5.87 -4.36
CA ALA A 56 -2.69 4.95 -5.44
C ALA A 56 -2.33 3.55 -4.90
N MET A 57 -1.58 3.46 -3.81
CA MET A 57 -1.26 2.19 -3.14
C MET A 57 -2.48 1.55 -2.49
N ALA A 58 -3.35 2.33 -1.84
CA ALA A 58 -4.60 1.84 -1.27
C ALA A 58 -5.47 1.17 -2.33
N ASN A 59 -5.64 1.83 -3.48
CA ASN A 59 -6.34 1.29 -4.64
C ASN A 59 -5.61 0.08 -5.25
N LEU A 60 -4.29 0.11 -5.35
CA LEU A 60 -3.51 -0.99 -5.93
C LEU A 60 -3.61 -2.27 -5.09
N TYR A 61 -3.49 -2.14 -3.77
CA TYR A 61 -3.46 -3.27 -2.84
C TYR A 61 -4.83 -3.60 -2.22
N GLN A 62 -5.88 -2.88 -2.62
CA GLN A 62 -7.26 -3.09 -2.15
C GLN A 62 -7.37 -3.03 -0.63
N VAL A 63 -6.71 -2.03 -0.03
CA VAL A 63 -6.74 -1.75 1.41
C VAL A 63 -7.30 -0.36 1.67
N SER A 64 -7.89 -0.13 2.85
CA SER A 64 -8.40 1.19 3.21
C SER A 64 -7.26 2.21 3.39
N LEU A 65 -7.57 3.50 3.24
CA LEU A 65 -6.61 4.56 3.55
C LEU A 65 -6.16 4.49 5.02
N LYS A 66 -7.08 4.20 5.93
CA LYS A 66 -6.78 4.03 7.37
C LYS A 66 -5.74 2.94 7.58
N THR A 67 -5.91 1.78 6.94
CA THR A 67 -4.92 0.69 6.96
C THR A 67 -3.58 1.13 6.37
N MET A 68 -3.57 1.87 5.25
CA MET A 68 -2.32 2.38 4.69
C MET A 68 -1.58 3.31 5.65
N PHE A 69 -2.28 4.22 6.31
CA PHE A 69 -1.67 5.14 7.29
C PHE A 69 -1.16 4.39 8.53
N GLU A 70 -1.89 3.38 9.02
CA GLU A 70 -1.45 2.51 10.12
C GLU A 70 -0.16 1.76 9.75
N LEU A 71 -0.06 1.22 8.53
CA LEU A 71 1.15 0.53 8.03
C LEU A 71 2.36 1.46 7.88
N LEU A 72 2.13 2.76 7.75
CA LEU A 72 3.16 3.80 7.74
C LEU A 72 3.57 4.24 9.15
N GLY A 73 2.98 3.63 10.19
CA GLY A 73 3.29 3.92 11.60
C GLY A 73 2.58 5.16 12.15
N LEU A 74 1.50 5.61 11.50
CA LEU A 74 0.70 6.75 11.97
C LEU A 74 -0.43 6.26 12.88
N ASP A 75 -0.65 6.98 13.98
CA ASP A 75 -1.77 6.73 14.86
C ASP A 75 -3.08 7.18 14.19
N VAL A 76 -3.90 6.19 13.82
CA VAL A 76 -5.23 6.38 13.23
C VAL A 76 -6.36 5.96 14.15
N THR A 77 -6.07 5.68 15.43
CA THR A 77 -7.07 5.16 16.40
C THR A 77 -8.27 6.09 16.59
N LYS A 78 -8.05 7.40 16.43
CA LYS A 78 -9.07 8.44 16.57
C LYS A 78 -9.75 8.84 15.26
N ILE A 79 -9.29 8.29 14.13
CA ILE A 79 -9.91 8.55 12.83
C ILE A 79 -11.13 7.63 12.73
N PRO A 80 -12.36 8.18 12.63
CA PRO A 80 -13.53 7.35 12.41
C PRO A 80 -13.38 6.61 11.09
N ASP A 81 -13.83 5.36 11.05
CA ASP A 81 -13.93 4.66 9.78
C ASP A 81 -14.91 5.41 8.88
N ASP A 82 -14.64 5.42 7.58
CA ASP A 82 -15.61 5.92 6.61
C ASP A 82 -16.92 5.17 6.86
N LEU A 83 -18.01 5.92 7.10
CA LEU A 83 -19.34 5.32 7.19
C LEU A 83 -19.52 4.44 5.95
N PRO A 84 -20.04 3.20 6.06
CA PRO A 84 -20.26 2.36 4.89
C PRO A 84 -21.01 3.21 3.88
N SER A 85 -20.40 3.45 2.72
CA SER A 85 -20.99 4.21 1.62
C SER A 85 -22.43 3.74 1.54
N ARG A 86 -23.38 4.60 1.94
CA ARG A 86 -24.80 4.26 1.93
C ARG A 86 -25.04 3.59 0.60
N ASP A 87 -25.32 2.29 0.65
CA ASP A 87 -25.58 1.48 -0.51
C ASP A 87 -26.52 2.31 -1.37
N ARG A 88 -26.05 2.69 -2.57
CA ARG A 88 -26.85 3.42 -3.52
C ARG A 88 -28.14 2.63 -3.59
N GLY A 89 -29.23 3.26 -3.17
CA GLY A 89 -30.49 2.57 -3.00
C GLY A 89 -30.69 1.63 -4.17
N ARG A 90 -31.00 0.37 -3.85
CA ARG A 90 -32.00 -0.36 -4.62
C ARG A 90 -33.09 0.66 -4.99
N SER A 91 -32.99 1.23 -6.18
CA SER A 91 -34.16 1.68 -6.89
C SER A 91 -34.57 0.43 -7.63
N ASP A 92 -35.48 -0.31 -7.00
CA ASP A 92 -36.35 -1.23 -7.72
C ASP A 92 -36.93 -0.46 -8.91
N ASN A 93 -36.65 -0.92 -10.13
CA ASN A 93 -37.56 -0.85 -11.28
C ASN A 93 -37.08 -1.75 -12.43
#